data_AF-A0A351VA52-F1
#
_entry.id   AF-A0A351VA52-F1
#
_cell.length_a   1.000
_cell.length_b   1.000
_cell.length_c   1.000
_cell.angle_alpha   90.00
_cell.angle_beta   90.00
_cell.angle_gamma   90.00
#
_symmetry.space_group_name_H-M   'P 1'
#
loop_
_entity.id
_entity.type
_entity.pdbx_description
1 polymer ?
#
loop_
_entity_poly.entity_id
_entity_poly.type
_entity_poly.pdbx_seq_one_letter_code
_entity_poly.pdbx_strand_id
1 'polypeptide(L)'
;MNDLELKYLRSLAHQYPTIASASTEIINLQAILCLPKGTEHFLTDIHGEYEQFNHVLKNGSGSVKRKIDEEFGNTLSSRDKKSLATLIYYPKEKLEIVLQEEDNIEDWYKITLHRLVQI
;
A
#
# COMPACT_ATOMS: atom_id res chain seq x y z
N MET A 1 6.89 -30.03 34.46
CA MET A 1 6.72 -28.58 34.17
C MET A 1 7.69 -27.85 35.07
N ASN A 2 8.59 -27.05 34.52
CA ASN A 2 9.54 -26.31 35.35
C ASN A 2 8.83 -25.11 36.05
N ASP A 3 9.42 -24.57 37.11
CA ASP A 3 8.81 -23.47 37.88
C ASP A 3 8.54 -22.20 37.03
N LEU A 4 9.37 -21.96 36.02
CA LEU A 4 9.23 -20.84 35.09
C LEU A 4 8.00 -21.02 34.17
N GLU A 5 7.78 -22.23 33.63
CA GLU A 5 6.59 -22.57 32.84
C GLU A 5 5.31 -22.39 33.65
N LEU A 6 5.31 -22.84 34.92
CA LEU A 6 4.17 -22.67 35.82
C LEU A 6 3.90 -21.19 36.11
N LYS A 7 4.95 -20.37 36.27
CA LYS A 7 4.82 -18.93 36.45
C LYS A 7 4.19 -18.25 35.22
N TYR A 8 4.61 -18.63 34.01
CA TYR A 8 4.02 -18.09 32.77
C TYR A 8 2.56 -18.50 32.61
N LEU A 9 2.23 -19.78 32.85
CA LEU A 9 0.85 -20.26 32.76
C LEU A 9 -0.08 -19.57 33.77
N ARG A 10 0.42 -19.28 34.98
CA ARG A 10 -0.34 -18.47 35.96
C ARG A 10 -0.60 -17.04 35.49
N SER A 11 0.38 -16.40 34.85
CA SER A 11 0.17 -15.06 34.27
C SER A 11 -0.83 -15.09 33.11
N LEU A 12 -0.74 -16.10 32.24
CA LEU A 12 -1.67 -16.29 31.13
C LEU A 12 -3.10 -16.57 31.62
N ALA A 13 -3.26 -17.34 32.69
CA ALA A 13 -4.57 -17.61 33.28
C ALA A 13 -5.28 -16.36 33.83
N HIS A 14 -4.52 -15.29 34.17
CA HIS A 14 -5.14 -14.01 34.53
C HIS A 14 -5.68 -13.25 33.30
N GLN A 15 -5.04 -13.40 32.13
CA GLN A 15 -5.45 -12.75 30.88
C GLN A 15 -6.53 -13.55 30.14
N TYR A 16 -6.46 -14.89 30.21
CA TYR A 16 -7.35 -15.84 29.54
C TYR A 16 -7.92 -16.83 30.57
N PRO A 17 -8.88 -16.41 31.41
CA PRO A 17 -9.34 -17.17 32.58
C PRO A 17 -10.17 -18.42 32.22
N THR A 18 -10.66 -18.51 30.98
CA THR A 18 -11.45 -19.65 30.51
C THR A 18 -10.80 -20.32 29.30
N ILE A 19 -11.10 -21.60 29.09
CA ILE A 19 -10.70 -22.32 27.88
C ILE A 19 -11.18 -21.57 26.64
N ALA A 20 -12.44 -21.09 26.65
CA ALA A 20 -13.01 -20.34 25.54
C ALA A 20 -12.23 -19.04 25.23
N SER A 21 -11.84 -18.26 26.24
CA SER A 21 -11.03 -17.04 26.05
C SER A 21 -9.64 -17.34 25.49
N ALA A 22 -8.98 -18.40 25.98
CA ALA A 22 -7.66 -18.79 25.49
C ALA A 22 -7.75 -19.31 24.04
N SER A 23 -8.74 -20.14 23.72
CA SER A 23 -8.98 -20.63 22.36
C SER A 23 -9.30 -19.50 21.38
N THR A 24 -10.10 -18.52 21.80
CA THR A 24 -10.43 -17.34 20.97
C THR A 24 -9.18 -16.53 20.65
N GLU A 25 -8.31 -16.31 21.64
CA GLU A 25 -7.07 -15.57 21.40
C GLU A 25 -6.11 -16.33 20.49
N ILE A 26 -5.99 -17.65 20.66
CA ILE A 26 -5.17 -18.48 19.78
C ILE A 26 -5.66 -18.36 18.32
N ILE A 27 -6.97 -18.42 18.08
CA ILE A 27 -7.56 -18.25 16.75
C ILE A 27 -7.28 -16.85 16.21
N ASN A 28 -7.43 -15.81 17.03
CA ASN A 28 -7.16 -14.42 16.64
C ASN A 28 -5.70 -14.22 16.22
N LEU A 29 -4.75 -14.69 17.05
CA LEU A 29 -3.32 -14.59 16.77
C LEU A 29 -2.92 -15.40 15.53
N GLN A 30 -3.50 -16.59 15.34
CA GLN A 30 -3.31 -17.37 14.12
C GLN A 30 -3.84 -16.64 12.89
N ALA A 31 -5.02 -16.03 12.98
CA ALA A 31 -5.58 -15.24 11.89
C ALA A 31 -4.69 -14.04 11.54
N ILE A 32 -4.17 -13.33 12.54
CA ILE A 32 -3.23 -12.21 12.35
C ILE A 32 -1.94 -12.69 11.67
N LEU A 33 -1.38 -13.83 12.08
CA LEU A 33 -0.18 -14.40 11.46
C LEU A 33 -0.41 -14.85 10.01
N CYS A 34 -1.66 -15.20 9.66
CA CYS A 34 -2.06 -15.53 8.29
C CYS A 34 -2.34 -14.31 7.42
N LEU A 35 -2.42 -13.09 7.98
CA LEU A 35 -2.55 -11.90 7.16
C LEU A 35 -1.31 -11.74 6.28
N PRO A 36 -1.48 -11.32 5.01
CA PRO A 36 -0.34 -11.02 4.16
C PRO A 36 0.52 -9.98 4.86
N LYS A 37 1.84 -10.23 4.89
CA LYS A 37 2.79 -9.23 5.37
C LYS A 37 2.57 -7.93 4.60
N GLY A 38 2.59 -6.81 5.32
CA GLY A 38 2.61 -5.50 4.69
C GLY A 38 3.83 -5.37 3.77
N THR A 39 3.79 -4.41 2.86
CA THR A 39 4.94 -4.09 2.00
C THR A 39 6.11 -3.62 2.86
N GLU A 40 7.22 -4.36 2.84
CA GLU A 40 8.47 -4.00 3.52
C GLU A 40 9.43 -3.37 2.51
N HIS A 41 9.85 -2.12 2.76
CA HIS A 41 10.87 -1.45 1.95
C HIS A 41 12.23 -1.56 2.63
N PHE A 42 13.19 -2.23 2.00
CA PHE A 42 14.59 -2.27 2.42
C PHE A 42 15.37 -1.21 1.66
N LEU A 43 15.83 -0.19 2.37
CA LEU A 43 16.50 0.98 1.78
C LEU A 43 17.82 1.21 2.53
N THR A 44 18.92 1.35 1.81
CA THR A 44 20.21 1.77 2.34
C THR A 44 20.51 3.20 1.88
N ASP A 45 21.49 3.86 2.53
CA ASP A 45 22.07 5.13 2.05
C ASP A 45 21.07 6.31 1.93
N ILE A 46 20.22 6.48 2.95
CA ILE A 46 19.16 7.51 3.00
C ILE A 46 19.73 8.94 3.19
N HIS A 47 21.04 9.09 3.46
CA HIS A 47 21.63 10.39 3.76
C HIS A 47 21.79 11.27 2.52
N GLY A 48 21.00 12.35 2.44
CA GLY A 48 21.08 13.37 1.39
C GLY A 48 20.09 13.20 0.24
N GLU A 49 19.43 12.05 0.13
CA GLU A 49 18.62 11.65 -1.03
C GLU A 49 17.10 11.69 -0.73
N TYR A 50 16.61 12.79 -0.14
CA TYR A 50 15.21 12.91 0.30
C TYR A 50 14.21 12.80 -0.87
N GLU A 51 14.51 13.42 -2.01
CA GLU A 51 13.59 13.42 -3.15
C GLU A 51 13.46 12.03 -3.79
N GLN A 52 14.58 11.33 -3.93
CA GLN A 52 14.68 9.97 -4.43
C GLN A 52 13.89 9.02 -3.52
N PHE A 53 14.05 9.17 -2.20
CA PHE A 53 13.30 8.41 -1.21
C PHE A 53 11.78 8.66 -1.34
N ASN A 54 11.38 9.93 -1.40
CA ASN A 54 9.97 10.29 -1.56
C ASN A 54 9.40 9.75 -2.87
N HIS A 55 10.18 9.76 -3.96
CA HIS A 55 9.79 9.17 -5.24
C HIS A 55 9.56 7.66 -5.15
N VAL A 56 10.44 6.92 -4.46
CA VAL A 56 10.30 5.47 -4.27
C VAL A 56 9.02 5.11 -3.50
N LEU A 57 8.69 5.90 -2.47
CA LEU A 57 7.43 5.73 -1.75
C LEU A 57 6.22 6.04 -2.64
N LYS A 58 6.26 7.18 -3.34
CA LYS A 58 5.19 7.62 -4.25
C LYS A 58 4.92 6.64 -5.38
N ASN A 59 5.96 6.00 -5.92
CA ASN A 59 5.81 5.03 -7.00
C ASN A 59 5.54 3.60 -6.52
N GLY A 60 5.46 3.37 -5.21
CA GLY A 60 5.22 2.06 -4.59
C GLY A 60 6.31 1.04 -4.94
N SER A 61 7.56 1.47 -5.00
CA SER A 61 8.69 0.68 -5.56
C SER A 61 8.39 0.11 -6.95
N GLY A 62 7.73 0.89 -7.80
CA GLY A 62 7.33 0.51 -9.15
C GLY A 62 6.07 -0.35 -9.25
N SER A 63 5.45 -0.73 -8.11
CA SER A 63 4.23 -1.53 -8.09
C SER A 63 3.06 -0.84 -8.77
N VAL A 64 2.96 0.49 -8.62
CA VAL A 64 1.90 1.29 -9.28
C VAL A 64 2.01 1.20 -10.79
N LYS A 65 3.22 1.34 -11.35
CA LYS A 65 3.43 1.22 -12.80
C LYS A 65 3.06 -0.18 -13.30
N ARG A 66 3.45 -1.22 -12.55
CA ARG A 66 3.10 -2.60 -12.88
C ARG A 66 1.58 -2.80 -12.91
N LYS A 67 0.86 -2.28 -11.91
CA LYS A 67 -0.60 -2.36 -11.85
C LYS A 67 -1.28 -1.62 -13.02
N ILE A 68 -0.80 -0.43 -13.38
CA ILE A 68 -1.29 0.29 -14.57
C ILE A 68 -1.08 -0.52 -15.85
N ASP A 69 0.09 -1.17 -15.98
CA ASP A 69 0.38 -2.00 -17.16
C ASP A 69 -0.47 -3.29 -17.19
N GLU A 70 -0.79 -3.88 -16.03
CA GLU A 70 -1.69 -5.03 -15.91
C GLU A 70 -3.13 -4.67 -16.33
N GLU A 71 -3.67 -3.55 -15.86
CA GLU A 71 -5.05 -3.14 -16.15
C GLU A 71 -5.22 -2.54 -17.56
N PHE A 72 -4.24 -1.77 -18.03
CA PHE A 72 -4.35 -0.99 -19.28
C PHE A 72 -3.41 -1.41 -20.39
N GLY A 73 -2.77 -2.58 -20.26
CA GLY A 73 -1.74 -3.14 -21.15
C GLY A 73 -1.89 -2.77 -22.63
N ASN A 74 -3.04 -3.12 -23.22
CA ASN A 74 -3.34 -2.93 -24.63
C ASN A 74 -4.37 -1.82 -24.91
N THR A 75 -4.93 -1.21 -23.88
CA THR A 75 -6.05 -0.24 -23.99
C THR A 75 -5.57 1.20 -23.96
N LEU A 76 -4.42 1.47 -23.35
CA LEU A 76 -3.81 2.80 -23.29
C LEU A 76 -2.44 2.84 -23.95
N SER A 77 -2.12 3.99 -24.55
CA SER A 77 -0.78 4.23 -25.08
C SER A 77 0.25 4.31 -23.94
N SER A 78 1.51 4.02 -24.24
CA SER A 78 2.60 4.19 -23.28
C SER A 78 2.72 5.62 -22.73
N ARG A 79 2.27 6.62 -23.51
CA ARG A 79 2.24 8.03 -23.07
C ARG A 79 1.17 8.23 -22.00
N ASP A 80 -0.02 7.70 -22.22
CA ASP A 80 -1.15 7.86 -21.29
C ASP A 80 -0.91 7.11 -19.99
N LYS A 81 -0.34 5.91 -20.06
CA LYS A 81 0.07 5.15 -18.87
C LYS A 81 1.11 5.90 -18.03
N LYS A 82 2.11 6.51 -18.67
CA LYS A 82 3.09 7.35 -17.97
C LYS A 82 2.44 8.57 -17.35
N SER A 83 1.53 9.23 -18.07
CA SER A 83 0.79 10.40 -17.54
C SER A 83 -0.03 10.03 -16.31
N LEU A 84 -0.74 8.89 -16.35
CA LEU A 84 -1.52 8.36 -15.24
C LEU A 84 -0.64 7.98 -14.05
N ALA A 85 0.51 7.34 -14.30
CA ALA A 85 1.49 7.04 -13.25
C ALA A 85 2.01 8.33 -12.59
N THR A 86 2.39 9.34 -13.37
CA THR A 86 2.83 10.63 -12.86
C THR A 86 1.75 11.32 -12.03
N LEU A 87 0.47 11.23 -12.43
CA LEU A 87 -0.65 11.76 -11.66
C LEU A 87 -0.79 11.06 -10.30
N ILE A 88 -0.63 9.74 -10.24
CA ILE A 88 -0.68 9.01 -8.97
C ILE A 88 0.51 9.39 -8.07
N TYR A 89 1.70 9.57 -8.64
CA TYR A 89 2.90 9.91 -7.87
C TYR A 89 2.90 11.35 -7.36
N TYR A 90 2.44 12.29 -8.18
CA TYR A 90 2.52 13.73 -7.96
C TYR A 90 1.21 14.40 -8.39
N PRO A 91 0.11 14.16 -7.64
CA PRO A 91 -1.22 14.54 -8.09
C PRO A 91 -1.38 16.04 -8.21
N LYS A 92 -0.81 16.83 -7.29
CA LYS A 92 -0.94 18.29 -7.30
C LYS A 92 -0.15 18.89 -8.45
N GLU A 93 1.12 18.50 -8.54
CA GLU A 93 2.05 19.00 -9.55
C GLU A 93 1.60 18.62 -10.96
N LYS A 94 1.13 17.38 -11.15
CA LYS A 94 0.60 16.95 -12.44
C LYS A 94 -0.71 17.65 -12.78
N LEU A 95 -1.58 17.88 -11.80
CA LEU A 95 -2.85 18.57 -12.03
C LEU A 95 -2.65 20.04 -12.42
N GLU A 96 -1.69 20.74 -11.82
CA GLU A 96 -1.33 22.11 -12.20
C GLU A 96 -0.94 22.21 -13.68
N ILE A 97 -0.15 21.25 -14.17
CA ILE A 97 0.23 21.18 -15.59
C ILE A 97 -0.98 20.90 -16.48
N VAL A 98 -1.81 19.92 -16.11
CA VAL A 98 -3.00 19.55 -16.89
C VAL A 98 -4.00 20.71 -16.99
N LEU A 99 -4.19 21.46 -15.91
CA LEU A 99 -5.07 22.64 -15.89
C LEU A 99 -4.62 23.76 -16.84
N GLN A 100 -3.33 23.78 -17.23
CA GLN A 100 -2.79 24.76 -18.17
C GLN A 100 -2.81 24.27 -19.63
N GLU A 101 -2.71 22.96 -19.84
CA GLU A 101 -2.57 22.35 -21.17
C GLU A 101 -3.89 21.86 -21.76
N GLU A 102 -4.88 21.51 -20.93
CA GLU A 102 -6.09 20.82 -21.37
C GLU A 102 -7.24 21.79 -21.65
N ASP A 103 -7.77 21.76 -22.86
CA ASP A 103 -8.88 22.63 -23.29
C ASP A 103 -10.21 22.25 -22.61
N ASN A 104 -10.42 20.95 -22.33
CA ASN A 104 -11.64 20.45 -21.70
C ASN A 104 -11.34 19.64 -20.44
N ILE A 105 -11.12 20.35 -19.33
CA ILE A 105 -10.78 19.75 -18.04
C ILE A 105 -11.89 18.85 -17.48
N GLU A 106 -13.17 19.14 -17.74
CA GLU A 106 -14.28 18.32 -17.23
C GLU A 106 -14.28 16.92 -17.83
N ASP A 107 -14.04 16.81 -19.14
CA ASP A 107 -13.95 15.52 -19.81
C ASP A 107 -12.72 14.75 -19.34
N TRP A 108 -11.57 15.44 -19.22
CA TRP A 108 -10.36 14.86 -18.66
C TRP A 108 -10.58 14.29 -17.26
N TYR A 109 -11.29 15.01 -16.38
CA TYR A 109 -11.62 14.52 -15.04
C TYR A 109 -12.46 13.24 -15.09
N LYS A 110 -13.51 13.20 -15.91
CA LYS A 110 -14.36 12.00 -16.03
C LYS A 110 -13.55 10.79 -16.47
N ILE A 111 -12.79 10.93 -17.55
CA ILE A 111 -11.97 9.84 -18.08
C ILE A 111 -10.93 9.39 -17.05
N THR A 112 -10.24 10.35 -16.41
CA THR A 112 -9.17 10.06 -15.45
C THR A 112 -9.70 9.39 -14.19
N LEU A 113 -10.83 9.85 -13.65
CA LEU A 113 -11.47 9.21 -12.49
C LEU A 113 -11.88 7.78 -12.81
N HIS A 114 -12.47 7.51 -13.97
CA HIS A 114 -12.80 6.15 -14.38
C HIS A 114 -11.56 5.25 -14.46
N ARG A 115 -10.44 5.77 -14.98
CA ARG A 115 -9.17 5.03 -15.02
C ARG A 115 -8.61 4.77 -13.63
N LEU A 116 -8.69 5.75 -12.72
CA LEU A 116 -8.20 5.60 -11.34
C LEU A 116 -9.01 4.57 -10.55
N VAL A 117 -10.32 4.45 -10.78
CA VAL A 117 -11.18 3.45 -10.12
C VAL A 117 -10.87 2.01 -10.57
N GLN A 118 -10.30 1.83 -11.76
CA GLN A 118 -9.94 0.51 -12.29
C GLN A 118 -8.59 -0.01 -11.80
N ILE A 119 -7.77 0.84 -11.18
CA ILE A 119 -6.45 0.50 -10.60
C ILE A 119 -6.62 -0.01 -9.18
#